data_AF-A0A7Z9RY35-F1
#
_entry.id   AF-A0A7Z9RY35-F1
#
_cell.length_a   1.000
_cell.length_b   1.000
_cell.length_c   1.000
_cell.angle_alpha   90.00
_cell.angle_beta   90.00
_cell.angle_gamma   90.00
#
_symmetry.space_group_name_H-M   'P 1'
#
loop_
_entity.id
_entity.type
_entity.pdbx_description
1 polymer ?
#
loop_
_entity_poly.entity_id
_entity_poly.type
_entity_poly.pdbx_seq_one_letter_code
_entity_poly.pdbx_strand_id
1 'polypeptide(L)'
;DKDFYRSITRMVYGTICFGLFFSLVGTILGGIWANYSWGRFWGWDPKENGALMICLAELMILHARMGGFIRDHGLHLLALMNGMVVAFSWWGVNLLGVGLHSYGFTSGILQLLLLFYAIEGGIVLISLIHRAIQRQVYSGKSTDTPAST
;
A
#
# COMPACT_ATOMS: atom_id res chain seq x y z
N ASP A 1 -26.22 -1.47 0.57
CA ASP A 1 -26.26 -2.77 -0.11
C ASP A 1 -25.01 -3.58 0.25
N LYS A 2 -25.16 -4.77 0.86
CA LYS A 2 -24.01 -5.55 1.38
C LYS A 2 -23.22 -6.21 0.24
N ASP A 3 -23.88 -6.58 -0.84
CA ASP A 3 -23.24 -7.27 -1.96
C ASP A 3 -22.34 -6.32 -2.75
N PHE A 4 -22.74 -5.05 -2.85
CA PHE A 4 -21.91 -3.98 -3.40
C PHE A 4 -20.59 -3.78 -2.64
N TYR A 5 -20.60 -3.73 -1.30
CA TYR A 5 -19.35 -3.58 -0.53
C TYR A 5 -18.43 -4.80 -0.65
N ARG A 6 -19.03 -5.99 -0.76
CA ARG A 6 -18.28 -7.23 -0.98
C ARG A 6 -17.63 -7.25 -2.36
N SER A 7 -18.31 -6.75 -3.39
CA SER A 7 -17.73 -6.66 -4.74
C SER A 7 -16.55 -5.69 -4.78
N ILE A 8 -16.65 -4.52 -4.14
CA ILE A 8 -15.52 -3.57 -4.01
C ILE A 8 -14.32 -4.23 -3.32
N THR A 9 -14.55 -4.93 -2.21
CA THR A 9 -13.48 -5.63 -1.49
C THR A 9 -12.80 -6.69 -2.37
N ARG A 10 -13.58 -7.42 -3.17
CA ARG A 10 -13.04 -8.42 -4.11
C ARG A 10 -12.24 -7.77 -5.24
N MET A 11 -12.68 -6.61 -5.75
CA MET A 11 -11.94 -5.85 -6.76
C MET A 11 -10.60 -5.37 -6.20
N VAL A 12 -10.58 -4.77 -5.01
CA VAL A 12 -9.35 -4.32 -4.34
C VAL A 12 -8.38 -5.48 -4.14
N TYR A 13 -8.87 -6.62 -3.65
CA TYR A 13 -8.05 -7.83 -3.52
C TYR A 13 -7.46 -8.27 -4.88
N GLY A 14 -8.30 -8.30 -5.92
CA GLY A 14 -7.86 -8.64 -7.28
C GLY A 14 -6.78 -7.70 -7.79
N THR A 15 -6.95 -6.38 -7.61
CA THR A 15 -5.97 -5.37 -8.00
C THR A 15 -4.63 -5.58 -7.31
N ILE A 16 -4.60 -5.94 -6.02
CA ILE A 16 -3.34 -6.22 -5.30
C ILE A 16 -2.68 -7.51 -5.83
N CYS A 17 -3.44 -8.55 -6.16
CA CYS A 17 -2.89 -9.76 -6.78
C CYS A 17 -2.25 -9.48 -8.14
N PHE A 18 -2.94 -8.72 -9.00
CA PHE A 18 -2.39 -8.30 -10.29
C PHE A 18 -1.19 -7.36 -10.11
N GLY A 19 -1.28 -6.43 -9.17
CA GLY A 19 -0.19 -5.53 -8.75
C GLY A 19 1.06 -6.33 -8.45
N LEU A 20 0.98 -7.29 -7.53
CA LEU A 20 2.12 -8.14 -7.16
C LEU A 20 2.72 -8.86 -8.38
N PHE A 21 1.89 -9.45 -9.23
CA PHE A 21 2.35 -10.16 -10.42
C PHE A 21 3.14 -9.22 -11.36
N PHE A 22 2.56 -8.07 -11.71
CA PHE A 22 3.21 -7.11 -12.61
C PHE A 22 4.41 -6.42 -11.96
N SER A 23 4.35 -6.09 -10.67
CA SER A 23 5.46 -5.53 -9.91
C SER A 23 6.64 -6.50 -9.86
N LEU A 24 6.40 -7.78 -9.61
CA LEU A 24 7.45 -8.80 -9.56
C LEU A 24 8.09 -9.00 -10.94
N VAL A 25 7.25 -9.22 -11.97
CA VAL A 25 7.74 -9.38 -13.36
C VAL A 25 8.47 -8.13 -13.83
N GLY A 26 7.93 -6.95 -13.56
CA GLY A 26 8.54 -5.66 -13.88
C GLY A 26 9.88 -5.45 -13.18
N THR A 27 10.00 -5.86 -11.91
CA THR A 27 11.27 -5.78 -11.16
C THR A 27 12.32 -6.69 -11.77
N ILE A 28 11.97 -7.92 -12.15
CA ILE A 28 12.90 -8.86 -12.78
C ILE A 28 13.33 -8.35 -14.16
N LEU A 29 12.38 -7.91 -15.00
CA LEU A 29 12.68 -7.35 -16.33
C LEU A 29 13.52 -6.08 -16.23
N GLY A 30 13.25 -5.23 -15.23
CA GLY A 30 14.06 -4.06 -14.90
C GLY A 30 15.50 -4.42 -14.55
N GLY A 31 15.70 -5.44 -13.70
CA GLY A 31 17.04 -5.95 -13.36
C GLY A 31 17.79 -6.54 -14.57
N ILE A 32 17.09 -7.24 -15.46
CA ILE A 32 17.69 -7.73 -16.72
C ILE A 32 18.17 -6.55 -17.57
N TRP A 33 17.33 -5.53 -17.75
CA TRP A 33 17.69 -4.33 -18.50
C TRP A 33 18.84 -3.54 -17.85
N ALA A 34 18.86 -3.44 -16.52
CA ALA A 34 19.96 -2.83 -15.76
C ALA A 34 21.28 -3.57 -16.00
N ASN A 35 21.25 -4.91 -16.09
CA ASN A 35 22.42 -5.71 -16.41
C ASN A 35 22.98 -5.39 -17.80
N TYR A 36 22.11 -5.25 -18.80
CA TYR A 36 22.53 -4.86 -20.15
C TYR A 36 23.05 -3.42 -20.23
N SER A 37 22.52 -2.51 -19.41
CA SER A 37 22.85 -1.07 -19.48
C SER A 37 24.09 -0.69 -18.68
N TRP A 38 24.27 -1.29 -17.50
CA TRP A 38 25.33 -0.92 -16.55
C TRP A 38 26.19 -2.11 -16.08
N GLY A 39 26.01 -3.29 -16.67
CA GLY A 39 26.82 -4.48 -16.38
C GLY A 39 26.53 -5.14 -15.02
N ARG A 40 25.43 -4.78 -14.35
CA ARG A 40 24.99 -5.43 -13.11
C ARG A 40 23.47 -5.60 -13.06
N PHE A 41 23.02 -6.73 -12.52
CA PHE A 41 21.60 -7.04 -12.36
C PHE A 41 20.93 -6.26 -11.21
N TRP A 42 21.67 -6.02 -10.12
CA TRP A 42 21.18 -5.34 -8.92
C TRP A 42 22.35 -4.64 -8.21
N GLY A 43 22.13 -3.45 -7.68
CA GLY A 43 23.09 -2.62 -6.96
C GLY A 43 22.57 -1.92 -5.71
N TRP A 44 21.38 -2.28 -5.19
CA TRP A 44 20.78 -1.72 -3.97
C TRP A 44 20.58 -0.21 -3.99
N ASP A 45 20.41 0.37 -5.18
CA ASP A 45 20.13 1.80 -5.27
C ASP A 45 18.68 2.09 -4.82
N PRO A 46 18.34 3.35 -4.51
CA PRO A 46 17.01 3.67 -3.98
C PRO A 46 15.86 3.29 -4.92
N LYS A 47 16.12 3.22 -6.24
CA LYS A 47 15.13 2.85 -7.25
C LYS A 47 14.85 1.35 -7.24
N GLU A 48 15.90 0.54 -7.21
CA GLU A 48 15.81 -0.90 -7.04
C GLU A 48 15.16 -1.27 -5.69
N ASN A 49 15.57 -0.61 -4.60
CA ASN A 49 14.95 -0.81 -3.28
C ASN A 49 13.47 -0.42 -3.28
N GLY A 50 13.11 0.66 -3.99
CA GLY A 50 11.71 1.06 -4.16
C GLY A 50 10.87 0.01 -4.88
N ALA A 51 11.40 -0.61 -5.95
CA ALA A 51 10.72 -1.70 -6.65
C ALA A 51 10.53 -2.93 -5.76
N LEU A 52 11.56 -3.29 -4.97
CA LEU A 52 11.48 -4.38 -4.00
C LEU A 52 10.44 -4.08 -2.90
N MET A 53 10.39 -2.85 -2.38
CA MET A 53 9.42 -2.45 -1.37
C MET A 53 7.97 -2.62 -1.84
N ILE A 54 7.65 -2.29 -3.09
CA ILE A 54 6.30 -2.50 -3.65
C ILE A 54 5.97 -3.99 -3.63
N CYS A 55 6.86 -4.84 -4.16
CA CYS A 55 6.65 -6.29 -4.19
C CYS A 55 6.43 -6.87 -2.80
N LEU A 56 7.23 -6.44 -1.81
CA LEU A 56 7.11 -6.89 -0.43
C LEU A 56 5.83 -6.38 0.24
N ALA A 57 5.42 -5.14 -0.02
CA ALA A 57 4.18 -4.59 0.50
C ALA A 57 2.97 -5.37 -0.03
N GLU A 58 2.87 -5.59 -1.34
CA GLU A 58 1.78 -6.34 -1.94
C GLU A 58 1.75 -7.80 -1.45
N LEU A 59 2.93 -8.45 -1.36
CA LEU A 59 3.06 -9.80 -0.81
C LEU A 59 2.61 -9.88 0.65
N MET A 60 3.00 -8.91 1.48
CA MET A 60 2.62 -8.87 2.89
C MET A 60 1.11 -8.73 3.06
N ILE A 61 0.46 -7.91 2.24
CA ILE A 61 -1.01 -7.70 2.30
C ILE A 61 -1.74 -8.99 1.92
N LEU A 62 -1.31 -9.66 0.84
CA LEU A 62 -1.90 -10.92 0.42
C LEU A 62 -1.66 -12.02 1.46
N HIS A 63 -0.46 -12.11 2.01
CA HIS A 63 -0.12 -13.09 3.05
C HIS A 63 -0.97 -12.86 4.31
N ALA A 64 -1.12 -11.61 4.74
CA ALA A 64 -1.97 -11.26 5.88
C ALA A 64 -3.45 -11.61 5.64
N ARG A 65 -3.94 -11.46 4.40
CA ARG A 65 -5.31 -11.83 4.02
C ARG A 65 -5.50 -13.35 4.00
N MET A 66 -4.55 -14.08 3.41
CA MET A 66 -4.58 -15.55 3.34
C MET A 66 -4.45 -16.19 4.74
N GLY A 67 -3.62 -15.60 5.61
CA GLY A 67 -3.46 -16.03 7.01
C GLY A 67 -4.62 -15.65 7.93
N GLY A 68 -5.66 -14.97 7.43
CA GLY A 68 -6.83 -14.58 8.22
C GLY A 68 -6.59 -13.46 9.24
N PHE A 69 -5.41 -12.81 9.21
CA PHE A 69 -5.06 -11.72 10.12
C PHE A 69 -5.85 -10.44 9.84
N ILE A 70 -6.25 -10.21 8.58
CA ILE A 70 -6.97 -9.00 8.16
C ILE A 70 -8.36 -9.31 7.60
N ARG A 71 -9.36 -8.55 8.10
CA ARG A 71 -10.72 -8.52 7.56
C ARG A 71 -10.85 -7.46 6.47
N ASP A 72 -12.04 -7.30 5.90
CA ASP A 72 -12.30 -6.43 4.74
C ASP A 72 -11.84 -4.98 4.97
N HIS A 73 -12.12 -4.40 6.13
CA HIS A 73 -11.62 -3.06 6.47
C HIS A 73 -10.08 -3.01 6.54
N GLY A 74 -9.43 -4.05 7.06
CA GLY A 74 -7.97 -4.11 7.14
C GLY A 74 -7.34 -4.17 5.75
N LEU A 75 -7.97 -4.89 4.82
CA LEU A 75 -7.55 -4.95 3.43
C LEU A 75 -7.59 -3.57 2.76
N HIS A 76 -8.68 -2.82 2.93
CA HIS A 76 -8.81 -1.46 2.38
C HIS A 76 -7.78 -0.50 2.97
N LEU A 77 -7.53 -0.57 4.29
CA LEU A 77 -6.53 0.28 4.93
C LEU A 77 -5.11 -0.02 4.42
N LEU A 78 -4.79 -1.29 4.27
CA LEU A 78 -3.50 -1.72 3.74
C LEU A 78 -3.34 -1.41 2.26
N ALA A 79 -4.43 -1.39 1.48
CA ALA A 79 -4.40 -0.93 0.10
C ALA A 79 -4.01 0.56 -0.01
N LEU A 80 -4.50 1.42 0.90
CA LEU A 80 -4.06 2.83 0.98
C LEU A 80 -2.58 2.94 1.36
N MET A 81 -2.12 2.15 2.33
CA MET A 81 -0.70 2.07 2.68
C MET A 81 0.17 1.60 1.50
N ASN A 82 -0.31 0.63 0.71
CA ASN A 82 0.36 0.19 -0.50
C ASN A 82 0.50 1.34 -1.51
N GLY A 83 -0.55 2.15 -1.68
CA GLY A 83 -0.50 3.37 -2.49
C GLY A 83 0.58 4.36 -2.04
N MET A 84 0.76 4.53 -0.73
CA MET A 84 1.84 5.37 -0.18
C MET A 84 3.24 4.83 -0.51
N VAL A 85 3.42 3.50 -0.43
CA VAL A 85 4.68 2.82 -0.78
C VAL A 85 4.97 2.97 -2.27
N VAL A 86 3.97 2.75 -3.13
CA VAL A 86 4.11 2.95 -4.58
C VAL A 86 4.49 4.40 -4.88
N ALA A 87 3.83 5.38 -4.25
CA ALA A 87 4.15 6.79 -4.47
C ALA A 87 5.59 7.14 -4.04
N PHE A 88 6.07 6.54 -2.94
CA PHE A 88 7.46 6.70 -2.51
C PHE A 88 8.43 6.16 -3.56
N SER A 89 8.22 4.94 -4.04
CA SER A 89 9.11 4.27 -4.99
C SER A 89 9.14 4.93 -6.38
N TRP A 90 8.05 5.56 -6.80
CA TRP A 90 7.99 6.26 -8.08
C TRP A 90 8.58 7.67 -8.00
N TRP A 91 8.13 8.47 -7.03
CA TRP A 91 8.45 9.89 -6.94
C TRP A 91 9.39 10.23 -5.78
N GLY A 92 9.19 9.63 -4.61
CA GLY A 92 10.00 9.90 -3.41
C GLY A 92 11.47 9.59 -3.60
N VAL A 93 11.81 8.44 -4.18
CA VAL A 93 13.21 8.04 -4.42
C VAL A 93 13.94 8.95 -5.41
N ASN A 94 13.22 9.65 -6.30
CA ASN A 94 13.84 10.65 -7.18
C ASN A 94 14.33 11.89 -6.40
N LEU A 95 13.68 12.22 -5.29
CA LEU A 95 14.06 13.36 -4.45
C LEU A 95 15.35 13.11 -3.67
N LEU A 96 15.77 11.85 -3.52
CA LEU A 96 17.01 11.49 -2.84
C LEU A 96 18.26 11.85 -3.65
N GLY A 97 18.13 12.08 -4.96
CA GLY A 97 19.21 12.55 -5.83
C GLY A 97 20.41 11.58 -5.95
N VAL A 98 20.22 10.32 -5.54
CA VAL A 98 21.27 9.29 -5.47
C VAL A 98 20.91 8.09 -6.35
N GLY A 99 21.91 7.54 -7.03
CA GLY A 99 21.78 6.37 -7.89
C GLY A 99 21.80 6.69 -9.39
N LEU A 100 22.14 5.68 -10.20
CA LEU A 100 22.26 5.79 -11.66
C LEU A 100 20.90 6.00 -12.38
N HIS A 101 19.81 6.02 -11.61
CA HIS A 101 18.43 6.12 -12.09
C HIS A 101 17.76 7.46 -11.74
N SER A 102 18.50 8.42 -11.20
CA SER A 102 17.98 9.73 -10.82
C SER A 102 17.87 10.68 -12.02
N TYR A 103 16.92 10.43 -12.91
CA TYR A 103 16.65 11.27 -14.10
C TYR A 103 15.34 12.08 -14.02
N GLY A 104 14.62 12.01 -12.90
CA GLY A 104 13.30 12.62 -12.76
C GLY A 104 13.33 14.13 -12.50
N PHE A 105 12.39 14.86 -13.08
CA PHE A 105 12.12 16.26 -12.73
C PHE A 105 11.81 16.36 -11.23
N THR A 106 12.48 17.22 -10.47
CA THR A 106 12.28 17.34 -9.02
C THR A 106 11.43 18.56 -8.62
N SER A 107 11.18 19.48 -9.56
CA SER A 107 10.42 20.70 -9.30
C SER A 107 8.94 20.40 -9.02
N GLY A 108 8.45 20.78 -7.83
CA GLY A 108 7.04 20.64 -7.44
C GLY A 108 6.62 19.23 -7.00
N ILE A 109 7.44 18.20 -7.25
CA ILE A 109 7.13 16.81 -6.85
C ILE A 109 6.99 16.67 -5.35
N LEU A 110 7.86 17.34 -4.58
CA LEU A 110 7.80 17.29 -3.12
C LEU A 110 6.46 17.81 -2.59
N GLN A 111 5.94 18.92 -3.14
CA GLN A 111 4.65 19.49 -2.70
C GLN A 111 3.49 18.55 -3.02
N LEU A 112 3.49 17.96 -4.23
CA LEU A 112 2.48 16.99 -4.63
C LEU A 112 2.54 15.71 -3.79
N LEU A 113 3.74 15.21 -3.49
CA LEU A 113 3.94 14.02 -2.68
C LEU A 113 3.50 14.25 -1.23
N LEU A 114 3.85 15.41 -0.64
CA LEU A 114 3.38 15.78 0.69
C LEU A 114 1.86 15.94 0.74
N LEU A 115 1.25 16.56 -0.27
CA LEU A 115 -0.20 16.69 -0.36
C LEU A 115 -0.87 15.32 -0.47
N PHE A 116 -0.34 14.44 -1.33
CA PHE A 116 -0.82 13.07 -1.47
C PHE A 116 -0.75 12.31 -0.13
N TYR A 117 0.39 12.37 0.57
CA TYR A 117 0.52 11.73 1.89
C TYR A 117 -0.37 12.36 2.97
N ALA A 118 -0.61 13.67 2.92
CA ALA A 118 -1.51 14.33 3.85
C ALA A 118 -2.96 13.86 3.64
N ILE A 119 -3.40 13.74 2.38
CA ILE A 119 -4.75 13.26 2.03
C ILE A 119 -4.92 11.80 2.43
N GLU A 120 -4.02 10.93 1.99
CA GLU A 120 -4.06 9.49 2.29
C GLU A 120 -3.95 9.23 3.80
N GLY A 121 -3.05 9.94 4.48
CA GLY A 121 -2.91 9.89 5.94
C GLY A 121 -4.18 10.35 6.65
N GLY A 122 -4.83 11.41 6.16
CA GLY A 122 -6.13 11.88 6.66
C GLY A 122 -7.23 10.83 6.53
N ILE A 123 -7.35 10.19 5.35
CA ILE A 123 -8.34 9.12 5.10
C ILE A 123 -8.11 7.94 6.06
N VAL A 124 -6.85 7.55 6.25
CA VAL A 124 -6.45 6.47 7.16
C VAL A 124 -6.81 6.81 8.61
N LEU A 125 -6.50 8.03 9.06
CA LEU A 125 -6.83 8.50 10.40
C LEU A 125 -8.35 8.53 10.64
N ILE A 126 -9.12 9.08 9.70
CA ILE A 126 -10.59 9.10 9.78
C ILE A 126 -11.14 7.67 9.85
N SER A 127 -10.61 6.76 9.04
CA SER A 127 -11.01 5.35 9.03
C SER A 127 -10.71 4.66 10.37
N LEU A 128 -9.57 4.95 10.99
CA LEU A 128 -9.19 4.41 12.29
C LEU A 128 -10.05 4.99 13.43
N ILE A 129 -10.31 6.29 13.42
CA ILE A 129 -11.19 6.96 14.41
C ILE A 129 -12.61 6.40 14.29
N HIS A 130 -13.14 6.31 13.08
CA HIS A 130 -14.45 5.72 12.84
C HIS A 130 -14.52 4.30 13.40
N ARG A 131 -13.49 3.48 13.16
CA ARG A 131 -13.41 2.11 13.71
C ARG A 131 -13.34 2.10 15.25
N ALA A 132 -12.62 3.04 15.86
CA ALA A 132 -12.51 3.16 17.32
C ALA A 132 -13.87 3.52 17.95
N ILE A 133 -14.57 4.50 17.39
CA ILE A 133 -15.91 4.90 17.84
C ILE A 133 -16.89 3.73 17.74
N GLN A 134 -16.92 3.04 16.60
CA GLN A 134 -17.80 1.88 16.41
C GLN A 134 -17.52 0.81 17.48
N ARG A 135 -16.24 0.50 17.76
CA ARG A 135 -15.87 -0.46 18.81
C ARG A 135 -16.40 -0.06 20.19
N GLN A 136 -16.33 1.21 20.56
CA GLN A 136 -16.85 1.71 21.84
C GLN A 136 -18.38 1.60 21.92
N VAL A 137 -19.09 1.98 20.85
CA VAL A 137 -20.56 1.90 20.77
C VAL A 137 -21.06 0.46 20.91
N TYR A 138 -20.40 -0.50 20.26
CA TYR A 138 -20.75 -1.92 20.39
C TYR A 138 -20.40 -2.49 21.78
N SER A 139 -19.30 -2.04 22.40
CA SER A 139 -18.91 -2.46 23.74
C SER A 139 -19.87 -1.94 24.83
N GLY A 140 -20.45 -0.74 24.65
CA GLY A 140 -21.43 -0.19 25.60
C GLY A 140 -22.80 -0.88 25.53
N LYS A 141 -23.24 -1.34 24.36
CA LYS A 141 -24.51 -2.07 24.24
C LYS A 141 -24.50 -3.47 24.87
N SER A 142 -23.34 -4.10 25.01
CA SER A 142 -23.25 -5.44 25.63
C SER A 142 -23.38 -5.42 27.16
N THR A 143 -23.13 -4.28 27.81
CA THR A 143 -23.28 -4.16 29.28
C THR A 143 -24.72 -3.89 29.72
N ASP A 144 -25.56 -3.39 28.82
CA ASP A 144 -26.90 -2.90 29.14
C ASP A 144 -28.02 -3.92 28.81
N THR A 145 -27.68 -5.16 28.43
CA THR A 145 -28.69 -6.22 28.23
C THR A 145 -28.97 -6.90 29.57
N PRO A 146 -30.11 -6.66 30.24
CA PRO A 146 -30.45 -7.43 31.43
C PRO A 146 -30.60 -8.89 31.03
N ALA A 147 -29.96 -9.78 31.80
CA ALA A 147 -30.15 -11.21 31.67
C ALA A 147 -31.66 -11.50 31.83
N SER A 148 -32.34 -11.77 30.72
CA SER A 148 -33.72 -12.22 30.73
C SER A 148 -33.75 -13.63 31.32
N THR A 149 -34.11 -13.72 32.60
CA THR A 149 -34.60 -14.92 33.28
C THR A 149 -35.95 -15.36 32.74
#